data_AF-A0AAD9RRT5-F1
#
_entry.id   AF-A0AAD9RRT5-F1
#
_cell.length_a   1.000
_cell.length_b   1.000
_cell.length_c   1.000
_cell.angle_alpha   90.00
_cell.angle_beta   90.00
_cell.angle_gamma   90.00
#
_symmetry.space_group_name_H-M   'P 1'
#
loop_
_entity.id
_entity.type
_entity.pdbx_description
1 polymer ?
#
loop_
_entity_poly.entity_id
_entity_poly.type
_entity_poly.pdbx_seq_one_letter_code
_entity_poly.pdbx_strand_id
1 'polypeptide(L)'
;MIIPRLGLYGKKRIVGLEIISSKLSFNNSSEKEDLKILLKKFDNYYYPEETEVQKRFKFFTRRMKTNETMENYVQDLKKQAEGCNLNTLTDSLVRDVIILNTSDEILRQRYMQEENLTCNKIIELYNNHKIYHRQNKTKNSNVQSKEKSKNKTTSKQQEPPSVMSKQKRCWRCHIKHPSKQCPAWNYKCSKCNVFHHFEKCCKSQHNQSQNMSRNPSMNNLLTLF
;
A
#
# COMPACT_ATOMS: atom_id res chain seq x y z
N MET A 1 -8.38 7.22 26.28
CA MET A 1 -8.35 5.94 25.55
C MET A 1 -9.78 5.55 25.28
N ILE A 2 -10.25 5.74 24.05
CA ILE A 2 -11.67 5.61 23.67
C ILE A 2 -11.90 4.15 23.26
N ILE A 3 -12.65 3.42 24.08
CA ILE A 3 -13.13 2.06 23.75
C ILE A 3 -14.25 2.24 22.70
N PRO A 4 -14.18 1.61 21.52
CA PRO A 4 -15.23 1.75 20.53
C PRO A 4 -16.52 1.08 21.05
N ARG A 5 -17.58 1.88 21.14
CA ARG A 5 -18.96 1.41 21.34
C ARG A 5 -19.34 0.53 20.14
N LEU A 6 -19.29 -0.79 20.31
CA LEU A 6 -20.10 -1.70 19.52
C LEU A 6 -21.55 -1.51 19.98
N GLY A 7 -22.36 -0.89 19.12
CA GLY A 7 -23.78 -0.67 19.35
C GLY A 7 -24.53 -2.00 19.41
N LEU A 8 -24.69 -2.55 20.60
CA LEU A 8 -25.66 -3.60 20.87
C LEU A 8 -27.00 -2.93 21.20
N TYR A 9 -27.73 -2.52 20.15
CA TYR A 9 -29.14 -2.21 20.28
C TYR A 9 -29.91 -3.49 20.69
N GLY A 10 -30.51 -3.47 21.89
CA GLY A 10 -31.74 -4.22 22.16
C GLY A 10 -31.67 -5.67 22.67
N LYS A 11 -30.56 -6.17 23.22
CA LYS A 11 -30.62 -7.47 23.94
C LYS A 11 -31.14 -7.26 25.36
N LYS A 12 -32.34 -7.81 25.66
CA LYS A 12 -32.89 -7.95 27.03
C LYS A 12 -31.78 -8.39 27.97
N ARG A 13 -31.65 -7.76 29.14
CA ARG A 13 -30.76 -8.20 30.22
C ARG A 13 -31.31 -9.50 30.79
N ILE A 14 -30.89 -10.63 30.22
CA ILE A 14 -31.20 -11.97 30.73
C ILE A 14 -30.41 -12.13 32.03
N VAL A 15 -31.11 -12.45 33.13
CA VAL A 15 -30.52 -12.65 34.47
C VAL A 15 -29.79 -14.00 34.49
N GLY A 16 -28.67 -14.12 35.20
CA GLY A 16 -27.76 -15.29 35.14
C GLY A 16 -28.45 -16.66 35.21
N LEU A 17 -29.50 -16.82 36.01
CA LEU A 17 -30.27 -18.07 36.14
C LEU A 17 -30.98 -18.52 34.85
N GLU A 18 -31.47 -17.57 34.05
CA GLU A 18 -32.18 -17.87 32.79
C GLU A 18 -31.21 -18.34 31.69
N ILE A 19 -29.94 -17.92 31.75
CA ILE A 19 -28.88 -18.40 30.84
C ILE A 19 -28.49 -19.84 31.17
N ILE A 20 -28.37 -20.14 32.47
CA ILE A 20 -28.06 -21.50 32.96
C ILE A 20 -29.13 -22.50 32.53
N SER A 21 -30.41 -22.11 32.60
CA SER A 21 -31.52 -23.01 32.28
C SER A 21 -31.81 -23.15 30.79
N SER A 22 -31.60 -22.09 29.99
CA SER A 22 -32.07 -22.06 28.59
C SER A 22 -30.98 -22.03 27.51
N LYS A 23 -29.72 -21.68 27.85
CA LYS A 23 -28.65 -21.47 26.87
C LYS A 23 -27.40 -22.31 27.10
N LEU A 24 -27.11 -22.70 28.33
CA LEU A 24 -25.96 -23.54 28.64
C LEU A 24 -26.34 -25.03 28.59
N SER A 25 -25.54 -25.84 27.91
CA SER A 25 -25.64 -27.31 27.98
C SER A 25 -24.79 -27.83 29.13
N PHE A 26 -25.25 -28.85 29.85
CA PHE A 26 -24.51 -29.53 30.91
C PHE A 26 -24.63 -31.03 30.71
N ASN A 27 -23.55 -31.78 30.92
CA ASN A 27 -23.58 -33.23 30.70
C ASN A 27 -24.27 -33.98 31.85
N ASN A 28 -24.27 -33.40 33.06
CA ASN A 28 -24.95 -33.93 34.24
C ASN A 28 -25.33 -32.80 35.21
N SER A 29 -26.08 -33.13 36.26
CA SER A 29 -26.53 -32.14 37.26
C SER A 29 -25.39 -31.58 38.11
N SER A 30 -24.32 -32.36 38.36
CA SER A 30 -23.17 -31.93 39.16
C SER A 30 -22.36 -30.83 38.48
N GLU A 31 -22.29 -30.81 37.14
CA GLU A 31 -21.64 -29.72 36.39
C GLU A 31 -22.31 -28.35 36.59
N LYS A 32 -23.60 -28.31 36.97
CA LYS A 32 -24.32 -27.04 37.23
C LYS A 32 -23.93 -26.42 38.57
N GLU A 33 -23.44 -27.24 39.49
CA GLU A 33 -23.05 -26.84 40.84
C GLU A 33 -21.53 -26.57 40.93
N ASP A 34 -20.75 -27.06 39.96
CA ASP A 34 -19.34 -26.71 39.83
C ASP A 34 -19.18 -25.28 39.29
N LEU A 35 -18.80 -24.37 40.19
CA LEU A 35 -18.57 -22.96 39.87
C LEU A 35 -17.54 -22.75 38.74
N LYS A 36 -16.50 -23.60 38.64
CA LYS A 36 -15.48 -23.46 37.59
C LYS A 36 -16.05 -23.82 36.22
N ILE A 37 -16.84 -24.90 36.15
CA ILE A 37 -17.50 -25.32 34.90
C ILE A 37 -18.52 -24.27 34.48
N LEU A 38 -19.27 -23.74 35.44
CA LEU A 38 -20.26 -22.69 35.21
C LEU A 38 -19.62 -21.43 34.63
N LEU A 39 -18.57 -20.91 35.28
CA LEU A 39 -17.84 -19.73 34.80
C LEU A 39 -17.29 -19.94 33.40
N LYS A 40 -16.66 -21.10 33.13
CA LYS A 40 -16.13 -21.42 31.79
C LYS A 40 -17.22 -21.46 30.72
N LYS A 41 -18.39 -22.03 31.02
CA LYS A 41 -19.52 -22.06 30.08
C LYS A 41 -20.11 -20.66 29.86
N PHE A 42 -20.15 -19.80 30.88
CA PHE A 42 -20.52 -18.40 30.74
C PHE A 42 -19.52 -17.62 29.88
N ASP A 43 -18.22 -17.79 30.12
CA ASP A 43 -17.17 -17.17 29.32
C ASP A 43 -17.30 -17.58 27.86
N ASN A 44 -17.46 -18.87 27.56
CA ASN A 44 -17.67 -19.35 26.20
C ASN A 44 -18.98 -18.86 25.57
N TYR A 45 -20.03 -18.61 26.35
CA TYR A 45 -21.30 -18.12 25.83
C TYR A 45 -21.23 -16.63 25.47
N TYR A 46 -20.61 -15.82 26.32
CA TYR A 46 -20.48 -14.38 26.10
C TYR A 46 -19.31 -14.01 25.20
N TYR A 47 -18.24 -14.79 25.26
CA TYR A 47 -16.98 -14.64 24.52
C TYR A 47 -16.59 -15.99 23.90
N PRO A 48 -17.36 -16.48 22.92
CA PRO A 48 -17.02 -17.71 22.24
C PRO A 48 -15.64 -17.58 21.62
N GLU A 49 -14.80 -18.60 21.85
CA GLU A 49 -13.51 -18.72 21.19
C GLU A 49 -13.70 -18.67 19.68
N GLU A 50 -12.84 -17.90 19.00
CA GLU A 50 -12.94 -17.76 17.57
C GLU A 50 -12.54 -19.06 16.88
N THR A 51 -13.38 -19.51 15.95
CA THR A 51 -13.07 -20.64 15.08
C THR A 51 -11.83 -20.33 14.24
N GLU A 52 -11.11 -21.37 13.81
CA GLU A 52 -9.96 -21.21 12.92
C GLU A 52 -10.32 -20.40 11.66
N VAL A 53 -11.50 -20.64 11.09
CA VAL A 53 -12.01 -19.92 9.90
C VAL A 53 -12.14 -18.42 10.18
N GLN A 54 -12.68 -18.03 11.34
CA GLN A 54 -12.79 -16.62 11.72
C GLN A 54 -11.40 -15.98 11.94
N LYS A 55 -10.48 -16.70 12.59
CA LYS A 55 -9.10 -16.24 12.80
C LYS A 55 -8.38 -16.02 11.47
N ARG A 56 -8.48 -16.98 10.54
CA ARG A 56 -7.90 -16.87 9.19
C ARG A 56 -8.51 -15.74 8.40
N PHE A 57 -9.83 -15.57 8.44
CA PHE A 57 -10.50 -14.45 7.78
C PHE A 57 -9.97 -13.11 8.29
N LYS A 58 -9.82 -12.93 9.60
CA LYS A 58 -9.22 -11.72 10.17
C LYS A 58 -7.79 -11.50 9.72
N PHE A 59 -6.96 -12.54 9.75
CA PHE A 59 -5.57 -12.49 9.29
C PHE A 59 -5.47 -12.03 7.83
N PHE A 60 -6.19 -12.66 6.90
CA PHE A 60 -6.12 -12.33 5.48
C PHE A 60 -6.73 -10.97 5.12
N THR A 61 -7.68 -10.47 5.93
CA THR A 61 -8.33 -9.17 5.72
C THR A 61 -7.71 -8.03 6.53
N ARG A 62 -6.66 -8.30 7.33
CA ARG A 62 -5.99 -7.30 8.16
C ARG A 62 -5.21 -6.31 7.30
N ARG A 63 -5.77 -5.10 7.14
CA ARG A 63 -5.15 -3.95 6.44
C ARG A 63 -4.38 -3.08 7.43
N MET A 64 -3.24 -2.53 7.06
CA MET A 64 -2.48 -1.59 7.90
C MET A 64 -3.34 -0.37 8.32
N LYS A 65 -3.30 -0.01 9.60
CA LYS A 65 -4.08 1.11 10.15
C LYS A 65 -3.45 2.45 9.78
N THR A 66 -4.24 3.52 9.85
CA THR A 66 -3.73 4.89 9.75
C THR A 66 -2.69 5.14 10.84
N ASN A 67 -1.53 5.67 10.46
CA ASN A 67 -0.39 5.96 11.34
C ASN A 67 0.28 4.74 11.99
N GLU A 68 0.00 3.53 11.51
CA GLU A 68 0.73 2.33 11.92
C GLU A 68 2.10 2.27 11.22
N THR A 69 3.12 1.80 11.95
CA THR A 69 4.45 1.50 11.39
C THR A 69 4.44 0.10 10.77
N MET A 70 5.32 -0.18 9.81
CA MET A 70 5.34 -1.52 9.21
C MET A 70 5.80 -2.59 10.17
N GLU A 71 6.69 -2.24 11.09
CA GLU A 71 7.17 -3.11 12.15
C GLU A 71 5.99 -3.59 13.01
N ASN A 72 5.15 -2.67 13.47
CA ASN A 72 3.97 -2.99 14.27
C ASN A 72 2.94 -3.79 13.45
N TYR A 73 2.77 -3.44 12.17
CA TYR A 73 1.84 -4.17 11.29
C TYR A 73 2.28 -5.61 11.07
N VAL A 74 3.56 -5.85 10.79
CA VAL A 74 4.14 -7.20 10.66
C VAL A 74 3.99 -7.98 11.97
N GLN A 75 4.28 -7.35 13.12
CA GLN A 75 4.14 -7.99 14.42
C GLN A 75 2.69 -8.38 14.72
N ASP A 76 1.73 -7.50 14.44
CA ASP A 76 0.30 -7.76 14.64
C ASP A 76 -0.20 -8.88 13.70
N LEU A 77 0.25 -8.91 12.45
CA LEU A 77 -0.06 -10.00 11.52
C LEU A 77 0.50 -11.34 12.01
N LYS A 78 1.74 -11.37 12.50
CA LYS A 78 2.34 -12.59 13.08
C LYS A 78 1.55 -13.06 14.30
N LYS A 79 1.12 -12.13 15.16
CA LYS A 79 0.27 -12.44 16.31
C LYS A 79 -1.11 -12.97 15.88
N GLN A 80 -1.73 -12.39 14.85
CA GLN A 80 -3.03 -12.87 14.35
C GLN A 80 -2.94 -14.23 13.64
N ALA A 81 -1.77 -14.57 13.11
CA ALA A 81 -1.51 -15.90 12.58
C ALA A 81 -1.47 -16.98 13.68
N GLU A 82 -1.27 -16.61 14.96
CA GLU A 82 -1.37 -17.54 16.08
C GLU A 82 -2.79 -18.12 16.15
N GLY A 83 -2.91 -19.45 16.17
CA GLY A 83 -4.20 -20.13 16.15
C GLY A 83 -4.89 -20.19 14.78
N CYS A 84 -4.23 -19.77 13.70
CA CYS A 84 -4.68 -19.97 12.32
C CYS A 84 -4.19 -21.29 11.69
N ASN A 85 -3.41 -22.10 12.42
CA ASN A 85 -2.82 -23.37 11.96
C ASN A 85 -2.07 -23.23 10.61
N LEU A 86 -1.31 -22.13 10.46
CA LEU A 86 -0.51 -21.86 9.25
C LEU A 86 0.84 -22.59 9.23
N ASN A 87 1.24 -23.20 10.35
CA ASN A 87 2.47 -23.99 10.48
C ASN A 87 3.71 -23.21 9.98
N THR A 88 4.54 -23.86 9.16
CA THR A 88 5.77 -23.32 8.58
C THR A 88 5.52 -22.19 7.57
N LEU A 89 4.28 -21.98 7.12
CA LEU A 89 3.95 -20.96 6.12
C LEU A 89 3.70 -19.58 6.71
N THR A 90 3.70 -19.42 8.04
CA THR A 90 3.34 -18.17 8.72
C THR A 90 4.04 -16.94 8.13
N ASP A 91 5.37 -16.96 8.01
CA ASP A 91 6.13 -15.82 7.49
C ASP A 91 5.89 -15.57 5.99
N SER A 92 5.68 -16.63 5.20
CA SER A 92 5.36 -16.49 3.77
C SER A 92 3.98 -15.88 3.55
N LEU A 93 2.99 -16.28 4.35
CA LEU A 93 1.62 -15.77 4.24
C LEU A 93 1.51 -14.35 4.80
N VAL A 94 2.27 -14.00 5.85
CA VAL A 94 2.36 -12.60 6.33
C VAL A 94 2.88 -11.70 5.22
N ARG A 95 3.95 -12.13 4.52
CA ARG A 95 4.49 -11.41 3.35
C ARG A 95 3.42 -11.26 2.27
N ASP A 96 2.73 -12.33 1.91
CA ASP A 96 1.73 -12.32 0.83
C ASP A 96 0.54 -11.43 1.17
N VAL A 97 0.06 -11.46 2.43
CA VAL A 97 -0.94 -10.53 2.96
C VAL A 97 -0.46 -9.09 2.80
N ILE A 98 0.78 -8.77 3.16
CA ILE A 98 1.29 -7.39 3.01
C ILE A 98 1.30 -6.94 1.54
N ILE A 99 1.73 -7.79 0.61
CA ILE A 99 1.73 -7.48 -0.82
C ILE A 99 0.31 -7.23 -1.33
N LEU A 100 -0.63 -8.13 -1.02
CA LEU A 100 -2.05 -8.01 -1.38
C LEU A 100 -2.71 -6.76 -0.79
N ASN A 101 -2.25 -6.34 0.40
CA ASN A 101 -2.77 -5.19 1.12
C ASN A 101 -2.07 -3.86 0.80
N THR A 102 -1.01 -3.87 -0.01
CA THR A 102 -0.30 -2.66 -0.42
C THR A 102 -1.02 -1.96 -1.56
N SER A 103 -1.55 -0.75 -1.29
CA SER A 103 -2.28 0.06 -2.28
C SER A 103 -1.36 0.77 -3.27
N ASP A 104 -0.15 1.13 -2.85
CA ASP A 104 0.84 1.77 -3.72
C ASP A 104 1.40 0.77 -4.73
N GLU A 105 1.08 0.97 -6.01
CA GLU A 105 1.44 0.03 -7.08
C GLU A 105 2.95 -0.04 -7.32
N ILE A 106 3.67 1.08 -7.12
CA ILE A 106 5.12 1.14 -7.31
C ILE A 106 5.80 0.34 -6.21
N LEU A 107 5.36 0.54 -4.96
CA LEU A 107 5.88 -0.21 -3.83
C LEU A 107 5.55 -1.71 -3.94
N ARG A 108 4.32 -2.04 -4.35
CA ARG A 108 3.89 -3.43 -4.57
C ARG A 108 4.72 -4.10 -5.68
N GLN A 109 4.95 -3.42 -6.79
CA GLN A 109 5.81 -3.92 -7.86
C GLN A 109 7.25 -4.13 -7.38
N ARG A 110 7.77 -3.20 -6.56
CA ARG A 110 9.10 -3.33 -5.97
C ARG A 110 9.23 -4.56 -5.09
N TYR A 111 8.22 -4.87 -4.27
CA TYR A 111 8.21 -6.11 -3.49
C TYR A 111 8.27 -7.36 -4.39
N MET A 112 7.50 -7.38 -5.49
CA MET A 112 7.46 -8.51 -6.43
C MET A 112 8.76 -8.73 -7.22
N GLN A 113 9.66 -7.75 -7.26
CA GLN A 113 10.96 -7.84 -7.93
C GLN A 113 12.08 -8.41 -7.04
N GLU A 114 11.83 -8.57 -5.74
CA GLU A 114 12.82 -9.09 -4.81
C GLU A 114 12.82 -10.62 -4.83
N GLU A 115 13.95 -11.24 -5.18
CA GLU A 115 14.09 -12.70 -5.27
C GLU A 115 13.84 -13.40 -3.92
N ASN A 116 14.31 -12.80 -2.82
CA ASN A 116 14.20 -13.33 -1.47
C ASN A 116 13.52 -12.32 -0.53
N LEU A 117 12.25 -12.03 -0.80
CA LEU A 117 11.48 -11.08 -0.01
C LEU A 117 11.13 -11.65 1.38
N THR A 118 11.78 -11.12 2.41
CA THR A 118 11.49 -11.41 3.83
C THR A 118 10.68 -10.28 4.47
N CYS A 119 10.06 -10.55 5.63
CA CYS A 119 9.37 -9.50 6.41
C CYS A 119 10.31 -8.33 6.77
N ASN A 120 11.57 -8.61 7.11
CA ASN A 120 12.56 -7.57 7.39
C ASN A 120 12.86 -6.73 6.13
N LYS A 121 12.97 -7.37 4.96
CA LYS A 121 13.19 -6.66 3.71
C LYS A 121 11.99 -5.78 3.32
N ILE A 122 10.76 -6.26 3.55
CA ILE A 122 9.54 -5.46 3.38
C ILE A 122 9.60 -4.18 4.22
N ILE A 123 9.96 -4.30 5.50
CA ILE A 123 10.06 -3.16 6.42
C ILE A 123 11.06 -2.13 5.88
N GLU A 124 12.26 -2.59 5.49
CA GLU A 124 13.31 -1.73 4.91
C GLU A 124 12.82 -0.98 3.66
N LEU A 125 12.23 -1.72 2.71
CA LEU A 125 11.75 -1.18 1.43
C LEU A 125 10.62 -0.17 1.63
N TYR A 126 9.68 -0.46 2.54
CA TYR A 126 8.60 0.46 2.87
C TYR A 126 9.11 1.76 3.49
N ASN A 127 10.03 1.67 4.45
CA ASN A 127 10.58 2.84 5.12
C ASN A 127 11.35 3.73 4.14
N ASN A 128 12.15 3.12 3.26
CA ASN A 128 12.83 3.82 2.16
C ASN A 128 11.83 4.52 1.22
N HIS A 129 10.73 3.85 0.89
CA HIS A 129 9.66 4.39 0.06
C HIS A 129 8.99 5.61 0.71
N LYS A 130 8.65 5.54 2.00
CA LYS A 130 8.10 6.66 2.77
C LYS A 130 9.04 7.87 2.79
N ILE A 131 10.34 7.65 3.02
CA ILE A 131 11.34 8.73 3.05
C ILE A 131 11.42 9.43 1.68
N TYR A 132 11.51 8.66 0.60
CA TYR A 132 11.55 9.20 -0.77
C TYR A 132 10.31 10.05 -1.10
N HIS A 133 9.12 9.55 -0.77
CA HIS A 133 7.87 10.32 -0.99
C HIS A 133 7.79 11.58 -0.12
N ARG A 134 8.27 11.53 1.13
CA ARG A 134 8.33 12.71 2.00
C ARG A 134 9.27 13.77 1.43
N GLN A 135 10.46 13.37 0.97
CA GLN A 135 11.45 14.30 0.40
C GLN A 135 10.99 14.92 -0.94
N ASN A 136 10.27 14.18 -1.77
CA ASN A 136 9.75 14.72 -3.02
C ASN A 136 8.55 15.65 -2.82
N LYS A 137 7.69 15.38 -1.82
CA LYS A 137 6.61 16.30 -1.43
C LYS A 137 7.17 17.64 -0.92
N THR A 138 8.24 17.63 -0.13
CA THR A 138 8.84 18.88 0.39
C THR A 138 9.66 19.64 -0.66
N LYS A 139 10.26 18.95 -1.64
CA LYS A 139 10.94 19.61 -2.77
C LYS A 139 9.96 20.32 -3.71
N ASN A 140 8.77 19.75 -3.94
CA ASN A 140 7.75 20.40 -4.78
C ASN A 140 7.04 21.56 -4.08
N SER A 141 6.97 21.60 -2.75
CA SER A 141 6.40 22.75 -2.01
C SER A 141 7.34 23.98 -1.96
N ASN A 142 8.65 23.81 -2.18
CA ASN A 142 9.61 24.91 -2.16
C ASN A 142 9.89 25.54 -3.54
N VAL A 143 9.22 25.08 -4.60
CA VAL A 143 9.35 25.68 -5.94
C VAL A 143 8.25 26.71 -6.23
N GLN A 144 7.24 26.83 -5.36
CA GLN A 144 6.09 27.73 -5.57
C GLN A 144 6.21 29.11 -4.90
N SER A 145 7.40 29.49 -4.44
CA SER A 145 7.64 30.78 -3.77
C SER A 145 8.94 31.44 -4.24
N LYS A 146 9.10 31.64 -5.56
CA LYS A 146 10.10 32.59 -6.10
C LYS A 146 9.78 33.07 -7.52
N GLU A 147 8.54 33.49 -7.75
CA GLU A 147 8.23 34.36 -8.89
C GLU A 147 7.29 35.48 -8.44
N LYS A 148 7.89 36.60 -8.01
CA LYS A 148 7.39 37.97 -8.23
C LYS A 148 8.40 38.95 -7.63
N SER A 149 9.25 39.50 -8.48
CA SER A 149 9.44 40.95 -8.58
C SER A 149 10.32 41.26 -9.78
N LYS A 150 9.68 41.74 -10.84
CA LYS A 150 10.33 42.62 -11.82
C LYS A 150 10.67 43.91 -11.09
N ASN A 151 11.92 44.35 -11.15
CA ASN A 151 12.23 45.66 -11.73
C ASN A 151 13.74 45.86 -11.97
N LYS A 152 13.99 46.47 -13.13
CA LYS A 152 15.23 47.03 -13.69
C LYS A 152 16.23 47.56 -12.65
N THR A 153 17.52 47.29 -12.87
CA THR A 153 18.50 48.28 -13.40
C THR A 153 19.84 47.62 -13.76
N THR A 154 20.46 48.25 -14.75
CA THR A 154 21.81 48.13 -15.31
C THR A 154 22.95 47.76 -14.35
N SER A 155 23.84 46.84 -14.76
CA SER A 155 25.28 47.12 -14.92
C SER A 155 26.03 45.93 -15.56
N LYS A 156 27.03 46.28 -16.38
CA LYS A 156 28.04 45.42 -17.02
C LYS A 156 28.91 44.73 -15.96
N GLN A 157 29.34 43.49 -16.24
CA GLN A 157 30.73 43.00 -16.20
C GLN A 157 30.73 41.46 -16.22
N GLN A 158 31.15 40.86 -17.34
CA GLN A 158 32.43 40.15 -17.53
C GLN A 158 32.32 38.64 -17.28
N GLU A 159 32.29 37.89 -18.39
CA GLU A 159 32.54 36.45 -18.43
C GLU A 159 34.02 36.13 -18.15
N PRO A 160 34.32 34.94 -17.61
CA PRO A 160 35.53 34.21 -17.94
C PRO A 160 35.25 32.98 -18.83
N PRO A 161 36.28 32.47 -19.56
CA PRO A 161 36.08 31.67 -20.75
C PRO A 161 35.74 30.21 -20.50
N SER A 162 35.14 29.64 -21.54
CA SER A 162 34.67 28.29 -21.75
C SER A 162 35.63 27.13 -21.42
N VAL A 163 35.12 26.14 -20.71
CA VAL A 163 35.39 24.71 -21.01
C VAL A 163 34.08 24.09 -21.49
N MET A 164 33.84 24.18 -22.80
CA MET A 164 32.66 23.64 -23.46
C MET A 164 32.68 22.10 -23.46
N SER A 165 32.09 21.47 -22.45
CA SER A 165 31.55 20.13 -22.64
C SER A 165 30.24 20.27 -23.43
N LYS A 166 30.25 19.84 -24.70
CA LYS A 166 29.04 19.73 -25.54
C LYS A 166 28.13 18.61 -25.00
N GLN A 167 27.58 18.78 -23.80
CA GLN A 167 26.52 17.91 -23.29
C GLN A 167 25.26 18.17 -24.12
N LYS A 168 24.93 17.23 -25.01
CA LYS A 168 23.74 17.28 -25.87
C LYS A 168 22.49 17.43 -24.99
N ARG A 169 21.61 18.36 -25.36
CA ARG A 169 20.27 18.48 -24.76
C ARG A 169 19.51 17.17 -24.97
N CYS A 170 18.76 16.72 -23.97
CA CYS A 170 18.02 15.47 -24.09
C CYS A 170 16.94 15.58 -25.17
N TRP A 171 16.87 14.61 -26.08
CA TRP A 171 15.88 14.62 -27.17
C TRP A 171 14.43 14.58 -26.68
N ARG A 172 14.20 14.03 -25.48
CA ARG A 172 12.85 13.82 -24.92
C ARG A 172 12.24 15.08 -24.31
N CYS A 173 13.07 15.96 -23.73
CA CYS A 173 12.59 17.14 -23.00
C CYS A 173 13.26 18.46 -23.43
N HIS A 174 14.29 18.39 -24.27
CA HIS A 174 15.13 19.51 -24.73
C HIS A 174 15.94 20.24 -23.64
N ILE A 175 16.05 19.65 -22.44
CA ILE A 175 16.78 20.21 -21.29
C ILE A 175 18.02 19.33 -21.00
N LYS A 176 19.03 19.89 -20.34
CA LYS A 176 20.18 19.14 -19.80
C LYS A 176 19.79 18.55 -18.44
N HIS A 177 20.00 17.24 -18.26
CA HIS A 177 19.75 16.55 -17.00
C HIS A 177 20.65 15.32 -16.87
N PRO A 178 20.88 14.80 -15.65
CA PRO A 178 21.60 13.55 -15.44
C PRO A 178 20.94 12.35 -16.13
N SER A 179 21.71 11.31 -16.43
CA SER A 179 21.17 10.07 -17.03
C SER A 179 20.03 9.50 -16.17
N LYS A 180 19.00 8.95 -16.82
CA LYS A 180 17.76 8.40 -16.20
C LYS A 180 16.87 9.39 -15.44
N GLN A 181 17.22 10.68 -15.35
CA GLN A 181 16.40 11.71 -14.69
C GLN A 181 15.69 12.62 -15.70
N CYS A 182 15.13 12.03 -16.77
CA CYS A 182 14.46 12.83 -17.79
C CYS A 182 13.11 13.36 -17.28
N PRO A 183 12.86 14.68 -17.28
CA PRO A 183 11.56 15.24 -16.89
C PRO A 183 10.38 14.76 -17.75
N ALA A 184 10.67 14.28 -18.96
CA ALA A 184 9.64 13.75 -19.85
C ALA A 184 9.41 12.25 -19.68
N TRP A 185 10.04 11.59 -18.70
CA TRP A 185 9.80 10.18 -18.41
C TRP A 185 8.36 9.95 -17.94
N ASN A 186 7.67 8.94 -18.49
CA ASN A 186 6.23 8.68 -18.32
C ASN A 186 5.28 9.82 -18.74
N TYR A 187 5.78 10.87 -19.40
CA TYR A 187 4.91 11.85 -20.03
C TYR A 187 4.34 11.27 -21.33
N LYS A 188 3.01 11.18 -21.43
CA LYS A 188 2.31 10.79 -22.66
C LYS A 188 2.17 12.00 -23.57
N CYS A 189 2.73 11.92 -24.77
CA CYS A 189 2.62 13.01 -25.73
C CYS A 189 1.21 13.07 -26.33
N SER A 190 0.51 14.20 -26.21
CA SER A 190 -0.83 14.36 -26.81
C SER A 190 -0.83 14.36 -28.34
N LYS A 191 0.32 14.58 -28.99
CA LYS A 191 0.43 14.59 -30.47
C LYS A 191 0.57 13.21 -31.10
N CYS A 192 1.19 12.25 -30.40
CA CYS A 192 1.43 10.90 -30.95
C CYS A 192 0.96 9.76 -30.04
N ASN A 193 0.45 10.09 -28.86
CA ASN A 193 0.03 9.15 -27.82
C ASN A 193 1.11 8.19 -27.30
N VAL A 194 2.38 8.40 -27.67
CA VAL A 194 3.55 7.63 -27.18
C VAL A 194 4.16 8.31 -25.95
N PHE A 195 4.71 7.49 -25.04
CA PHE A 195 5.34 7.95 -23.80
C PHE A 195 6.78 8.47 -23.98
N HIS A 196 7.30 9.07 -22.92
CA HIS A 196 8.71 9.44 -22.69
C HIS A 196 9.23 10.67 -23.43
N HIS A 197 8.38 11.59 -23.90
CA HIS A 197 8.84 12.87 -24.48
C HIS A 197 7.76 13.96 -24.39
N PHE A 198 8.15 15.23 -24.28
CA PHE A 198 7.20 16.34 -24.30
C PHE A 198 6.65 16.62 -25.71
N GLU A 199 5.46 17.20 -25.80
CA GLU A 199 4.81 17.56 -27.08
C GLU A 199 5.67 18.45 -27.99
N LYS A 200 6.47 19.34 -27.40
CA LYS A 200 7.43 20.19 -28.12
C LYS A 200 8.64 19.43 -28.69
N CYS A 201 8.90 18.23 -28.18
CA CYS A 201 9.97 17.34 -28.61
C CYS A 201 9.46 16.19 -29.47
N CYS A 202 8.16 16.21 -29.80
CA CYS A 202 7.53 15.19 -30.60
C CYS A 202 7.98 15.30 -32.06
N LYS A 203 8.50 14.19 -32.60
CA LYS A 203 8.95 14.10 -33.99
C LYS A 203 7.84 13.71 -34.97
N SER A 204 6.59 13.49 -34.49
CA SER A 204 5.47 13.04 -35.33
C SER A 204 4.94 14.11 -36.29
N GLN A 205 5.41 15.37 -36.21
CA GLN A 205 5.02 16.42 -37.16
C GLN A 205 5.80 16.40 -38.49
N HIS A 206 6.56 15.34 -38.78
CA HIS A 206 7.25 15.22 -40.08
C HIS A 206 7.15 13.86 -40.78
N ASN A 207 6.28 12.95 -40.33
CA ASN A 207 6.04 11.69 -41.06
C ASN A 207 4.56 11.30 -41.02
N GLN A 208 3.74 12.05 -41.76
CA GLN A 208 2.50 11.51 -42.31
C GLN A 208 2.83 10.79 -43.62
N SER A 209 3.30 9.55 -43.52
CA SER A 209 3.05 8.51 -44.53
C SER A 209 3.72 7.21 -44.08
N GLN A 210 2.91 6.16 -43.98
CA GLN A 210 3.28 4.74 -43.88
C GLN A 210 3.72 4.23 -42.50
N ASN A 211 2.76 3.64 -41.77
CA ASN A 211 2.66 2.18 -41.74
C ASN A 211 1.40 1.74 -41.00
N MET A 212 0.40 1.35 -41.81
CA MET A 212 -0.65 0.43 -41.41
C MET A 212 -0.05 -0.94 -41.06
N SER A 213 -0.80 -1.67 -40.24
CA SER A 213 -0.73 -3.13 -40.06
C SER A 213 0.27 -3.66 -39.03
N ARG A 214 -0.24 -3.91 -37.82
CA ARG A 214 -0.40 -5.25 -37.25
C ARG A 214 -1.16 -5.17 -35.91
N ASN A 215 -2.47 -5.35 -35.98
CA ASN A 215 -3.23 -5.98 -34.90
C ASN A 215 -2.95 -7.48 -34.93
N PRO A 216 -2.96 -8.15 -33.77
CA PRO A 216 -4.09 -9.05 -33.54
C PRO A 216 -4.81 -8.71 -32.23
N SER A 217 -6.13 -8.66 -32.36
CA SER A 217 -7.12 -8.77 -31.31
C SER A 217 -6.95 -10.07 -30.52
N MET A 218 -7.12 -10.01 -29.19
CA MET A 218 -7.93 -10.98 -28.47
C MET A 218 -8.79 -10.26 -27.42
N ASN A 219 -10.10 -10.42 -27.58
CA ASN A 219 -11.16 -9.93 -26.72
C ASN A 219 -11.15 -10.58 -25.32
N ASN A 220 -11.58 -9.78 -24.34
CA ASN A 220 -12.38 -10.07 -23.14
C ASN A 220 -12.41 -11.50 -22.57
N LEU A 221 -12.22 -11.60 -21.24
CA LEU A 221 -13.31 -12.04 -20.36
C LEU A 221 -13.06 -11.60 -18.90
N LEU A 222 -14.09 -11.01 -18.28
CA LEU A 222 -14.27 -10.98 -16.83
C LEU A 222 -14.32 -12.41 -16.30
N THR A 223 -13.62 -12.68 -15.20
CA THR A 223 -14.10 -13.58 -14.13
C THR A 223 -13.37 -13.28 -12.82
N LEU A 224 -14.15 -12.89 -11.81
CA LEU A 224 -14.03 -13.17 -10.37
C LEU A 224 -12.66 -13.66 -9.85
N PHE A 225 -12.01 -12.86 -9.01
CA PHE A 225 -11.80 -13.07 -7.56
C PHE A 225 -11.10 -11.85 -6.96
#